data_AF-A0A6S9SIV9-F1
#
_entry.id   AF-A0A6S9SIV9-F1
#
_cell.length_a   1.000
_cell.length_b   1.000
_cell.length_c   1.000
_cell.angle_alpha   90.00
_cell.angle_beta   90.00
_cell.angle_gamma   90.00
#
_symmetry.space_group_name_H-M   'P 1'
#
loop_
_entity.id
_entity.type
_entity.pdbx_description
1 polymer ?
#
loop_
_entity_poly.entity_id
_entity_poly.type
_entity_poly.pdbx_seq_one_letter_code
_entity_poly.pdbx_strand_id
1 'polypeptide(L)'
;MLTNNMLTALPDELERCTELEMMRAADNRLAALPPFLFAMPRLAWLALAGNPCVQACTSLASSPRSVRLSELQLHEELGRGAGGTVRRATWSASPDAPAVAVKLFNAAASVSDGDPIHEVHAAGAVSHANTCRVLGVVDEPLGLVQELLSGYSSLGNPPDFASCTRDTYVAGTAFAPPFAARALAGVAAACAHLHALRFAHGDLYAHNTMARFALNRNCELRRACLRCLAEAVTTQRTRWLK
;
A
#
# COMPACT_ATOMS: atom_id res chain seq x y z
N MET A 1 -0.08 -16.73 -11.86
CA MET A 1 -0.99 -16.28 -10.79
C MET A 1 -1.48 -17.52 -10.05
N LEU A 2 -1.22 -17.62 -8.75
CA LEU A 2 -1.53 -18.79 -7.90
C LEU A 2 -2.41 -18.40 -6.68
N THR A 3 -2.99 -17.20 -6.67
CA THR A 3 -3.82 -16.72 -5.55
C THR A 3 -5.07 -17.57 -5.32
N ASN A 4 -5.53 -17.68 -4.06
CA ASN A 4 -6.77 -18.39 -3.68
C ASN A 4 -6.76 -19.88 -4.09
N ASN A 5 -5.65 -20.56 -3.82
CA ASN A 5 -5.52 -22.00 -3.99
C ASN A 5 -5.31 -22.68 -2.62
N MET A 6 -5.08 -23.98 -2.62
CA MET A 6 -4.81 -24.75 -1.39
C MET A 6 -3.36 -25.26 -1.36
N LEU A 7 -2.43 -24.52 -1.97
CA LEU A 7 -1.02 -24.92 -2.05
C LEU A 7 -0.41 -24.93 -0.65
N THR A 8 0.16 -26.06 -0.25
CA THR A 8 0.88 -26.22 1.01
C THR A 8 2.39 -25.98 0.86
N ALA A 9 2.89 -26.12 -0.36
CA ALA A 9 4.28 -25.85 -0.74
C ALA A 9 4.33 -25.36 -2.20
N LEU A 10 5.44 -24.71 -2.55
CA LEU A 10 5.77 -24.37 -3.93
C LEU A 10 6.72 -25.44 -4.49
N PRO A 11 6.56 -25.85 -5.76
CA PRO A 11 7.41 -26.88 -6.37
C PRO A 11 8.84 -26.37 -6.59
N ASP A 12 9.83 -27.25 -6.39
CA ASP A 12 11.25 -26.93 -6.55
C ASP A 12 11.61 -26.56 -7.99
N GLU A 13 10.84 -27.03 -8.97
CA GLU A 13 11.02 -26.71 -10.38
C GLU A 13 10.90 -25.22 -10.69
N LEU A 14 10.25 -24.42 -9.83
CA LEU A 14 10.19 -22.96 -9.97
C LEU A 14 11.56 -22.30 -9.91
N GLU A 15 12.57 -22.95 -9.34
CA GLU A 15 13.97 -22.47 -9.39
C GLU A 15 14.45 -22.28 -10.84
N ARG A 16 13.93 -23.07 -11.78
CA ARG A 16 14.29 -22.99 -13.21
C ARG A 16 13.66 -21.79 -13.92
N CYS A 17 12.70 -21.11 -13.31
CA CYS A 17 12.04 -19.93 -13.87
C CYS A 17 12.90 -18.67 -13.67
N THR A 18 14.10 -18.64 -14.25
CA THR A 18 15.07 -17.53 -14.04
C THR A 18 14.56 -16.17 -14.50
N GLU A 19 13.58 -16.15 -15.41
CA GLU A 19 12.93 -14.94 -15.91
C GLU A 19 11.68 -14.52 -15.11
N LEU A 20 11.34 -15.22 -14.02
CA LEU A 20 10.18 -14.87 -13.21
C LEU A 20 10.43 -13.56 -12.45
N GLU A 21 9.65 -12.52 -12.78
CA GLU A 21 9.74 -11.20 -12.15
C GLU A 21 8.68 -10.98 -11.07
N MET A 22 7.49 -11.56 -11.27
CA MET A 22 6.33 -11.33 -10.43
C MET A 22 5.62 -12.64 -10.13
N MET A 23 5.30 -12.87 -8.85
CA MET A 23 4.54 -14.03 -8.43
C MET A 23 3.46 -13.65 -7.42
N ARG A 24 2.21 -14.01 -7.75
CA ARG A 24 1.05 -13.86 -6.86
C ARG A 24 0.73 -15.23 -6.28
N ALA A 25 0.90 -15.42 -4.98
CA ALA A 25 0.60 -16.66 -4.27
C ALA A 25 -0.14 -16.41 -2.94
N ALA A 26 -0.84 -15.27 -2.84
CA ALA A 26 -1.68 -14.93 -1.69
C ALA A 26 -2.80 -15.97 -1.47
N ASP A 27 -3.33 -16.03 -0.25
CA ASP A 27 -4.45 -16.88 0.15
C ASP A 27 -4.25 -18.35 -0.24
N ASN A 28 -3.13 -18.92 0.22
CA ASN A 28 -2.78 -20.33 0.12
C ASN A 28 -2.49 -20.89 1.53
N ARG A 29 -1.91 -22.10 1.62
CA ARG A 29 -1.54 -22.77 2.87
C ARG A 29 -0.03 -22.94 3.01
N LEU A 30 0.75 -22.04 2.41
CA LEU A 30 2.22 -22.13 2.41
C LEU A 30 2.74 -21.95 3.84
N ALA A 31 3.30 -23.01 4.40
CA ALA A 31 3.91 -22.98 5.74
C ALA A 31 5.33 -22.39 5.73
N ALA A 32 6.01 -22.45 4.60
CA ALA A 32 7.32 -21.88 4.37
C ALA A 32 7.51 -21.51 2.89
N LEU A 33 8.47 -20.63 2.62
CA LEU A 33 8.92 -20.31 1.28
C LEU A 33 10.23 -21.04 1.00
N PRO A 34 10.40 -21.66 -0.19
CA PRO A 34 11.64 -22.30 -0.52
C PRO A 34 12.77 -21.27 -0.67
N PRO A 35 14.00 -21.56 -0.19
CA PRO A 35 15.10 -20.59 -0.19
C PRO A 35 15.50 -20.06 -1.57
N PHE A 36 15.27 -20.83 -2.64
CA PHE A 36 15.64 -20.43 -4.00
C PHE A 36 14.90 -19.16 -4.45
N LEU A 37 13.68 -18.89 -3.96
CA LEU A 37 12.92 -17.69 -4.33
C LEU A 37 13.70 -16.41 -4.02
N PHE A 38 14.46 -16.39 -2.91
CA PHE A 38 15.28 -15.26 -2.52
C PHE A 38 16.61 -15.16 -3.29
N ALA A 39 16.96 -16.19 -4.05
CA ALA A 39 18.14 -16.23 -4.91
C ALA A 39 17.82 -15.95 -6.38
N MET A 40 16.54 -15.97 -6.77
CA MET A 40 16.11 -15.76 -8.16
C MET A 40 16.60 -14.41 -8.69
N PRO A 41 17.15 -14.37 -9.91
CA PRO A 41 17.87 -13.18 -10.39
C PRO A 41 16.94 -12.02 -10.77
N ARG A 42 15.70 -12.32 -11.19
CA ARG A 42 14.75 -11.33 -11.68
C ARG A 42 13.50 -11.16 -10.82
N LEU A 43 13.32 -11.99 -9.78
CA LEU A 43 12.13 -11.92 -8.93
C LEU A 43 12.15 -10.60 -8.15
N ALA A 44 11.22 -9.71 -8.50
CA ALA A 44 11.13 -8.36 -7.97
C ALA A 44 9.86 -8.14 -7.13
N TRP A 45 8.83 -8.97 -7.34
CA TRP A 45 7.53 -8.79 -6.70
C TRP A 45 6.90 -10.12 -6.29
N LEU A 46 6.45 -10.21 -5.04
CA LEU A 46 5.87 -11.42 -4.48
C LEU A 46 4.72 -11.10 -3.51
N ALA A 47 3.51 -11.53 -3.85
CA ALA A 47 2.35 -11.45 -2.95
C ALA A 47 2.11 -12.77 -2.24
N LEU A 48 2.10 -12.73 -0.91
CA LEU A 48 2.01 -13.90 -0.03
C LEU A 48 1.00 -13.75 1.11
N ALA A 49 0.29 -12.63 1.19
CA ALA A 49 -0.69 -12.40 2.23
C ALA A 49 -1.68 -13.57 2.35
N GLY A 50 -2.15 -13.86 3.57
CA GLY A 50 -3.07 -14.98 3.83
C GLY A 50 -2.40 -16.37 3.91
N ASN A 51 -1.08 -16.47 3.75
CA ASN A 51 -0.35 -17.72 3.99
C ASN A 51 0.16 -17.85 5.43
N PRO A 52 0.19 -19.07 6.02
CA PRO A 52 0.75 -19.31 7.35
C PRO A 52 2.21 -18.86 7.53
N CYS A 53 3.02 -18.87 6.47
CA CYS A 53 4.41 -18.40 6.50
C CYS A 53 4.55 -16.88 6.64
N VAL A 54 3.46 -16.14 6.42
CA VAL A 54 3.40 -14.68 6.60
C VAL A 54 2.72 -14.43 7.93
N GLN A 55 3.51 -14.10 8.95
CA GLN A 55 2.93 -13.69 10.22
C GLN A 55 2.41 -12.26 10.07
N ALA A 56 1.12 -12.05 10.34
CA ALA A 56 0.64 -10.71 10.58
C ALA A 56 1.46 -10.14 11.75
N CYS A 57 2.15 -9.02 11.53
CA CYS A 57 2.83 -8.29 12.59
C CYS A 57 1.76 -7.65 13.50
N THR A 58 1.12 -8.46 14.33
CA THR A 58 0.13 -8.04 15.33
C THR A 58 0.79 -7.47 16.60
N SER A 59 2.11 -7.56 16.69
CA SER A 59 2.91 -7.17 17.87
C SER A 59 3.49 -5.75 17.79
N LEU A 60 3.36 -5.03 16.67
CA LEU A 60 3.98 -3.70 16.50
C LEU A 60 2.98 -2.58 16.77
N ALA A 61 3.13 -1.97 17.96
CA ALA A 61 2.54 -0.71 18.40
C ALA A 61 1.01 -0.67 18.60
N SER A 62 0.58 0.33 19.38
CA SER A 62 -0.81 0.62 19.75
C SER A 62 -1.75 0.53 18.55
N SER A 63 -2.73 -0.38 18.62
CA SER A 63 -3.79 -0.47 17.63
C SER A 63 -4.42 0.91 17.41
N PRO A 64 -4.72 1.29 16.15
CA PRO A 64 -5.47 2.50 15.88
C PRO A 64 -6.76 2.54 16.70
N ARG A 65 -7.19 3.75 17.07
CA ARG A 65 -8.48 3.97 17.70
C ARG A 65 -9.58 3.30 16.85
N SER A 66 -10.46 2.52 17.48
CA SER A 66 -11.72 2.10 16.85
C SER A 66 -12.65 3.32 16.71
N VAL A 67 -13.18 3.50 15.51
CA VAL A 67 -14.07 4.58 15.10
C VAL A 67 -15.36 3.97 14.60
N ARG A 68 -16.49 4.31 15.20
CA ARG A 68 -17.80 3.91 14.65
C ARG A 68 -18.07 4.71 13.39
N LEU A 69 -18.61 4.06 12.35
CA LEU A 69 -18.94 4.76 11.11
C LEU A 69 -19.92 5.93 11.34
N SER A 70 -20.80 5.84 12.34
CA SER A 70 -21.73 6.93 12.73
C SER A 70 -21.04 8.18 13.28
N GLU A 71 -19.78 8.09 13.72
CA GLU A 71 -18.96 9.25 14.10
C GLU A 71 -18.50 10.06 12.89
N LEU A 72 -18.71 9.55 11.68
CA LEU A 72 -18.26 10.14 10.43
C LEU A 72 -19.44 10.48 9.52
N GLN A 73 -19.44 11.70 8.99
CA GLN A 73 -20.31 12.07 7.88
C GLN A 73 -19.52 11.94 6.58
N LEU A 74 -19.89 10.97 5.74
CA LEU A 74 -19.24 10.70 4.46
C LEU A 74 -19.71 11.69 3.38
N HIS A 75 -18.77 12.19 2.58
CA HIS A 75 -18.98 13.16 1.50
C HIS A 75 -18.57 12.58 0.14
N GLU A 76 -17.97 13.39 -0.75
CA GLU A 76 -17.57 12.99 -2.09
C GLU A 76 -16.57 11.82 -2.11
N GLU A 77 -16.61 11.05 -3.20
CA GLU A 77 -15.60 10.02 -3.49
C GLU A 77 -14.31 10.68 -3.96
N LEU A 78 -13.20 10.34 -3.31
CA LEU A 78 -11.85 10.81 -3.66
C LEU A 78 -11.14 9.83 -4.59
N GLY A 79 -11.56 8.57 -4.61
CA GLY A 79 -11.08 7.57 -5.56
C GLY A 79 -11.54 6.16 -5.22
N ARG A 80 -11.47 5.27 -6.21
CA ARG A 80 -11.90 3.87 -6.11
C ARG A 80 -10.91 2.95 -6.79
N GLY A 81 -10.67 1.80 -6.17
CA GLY A 81 -9.82 0.75 -6.72
C GLY A 81 -10.30 -0.64 -6.29
N ALA A 82 -9.53 -1.67 -6.63
CA ALA A 82 -9.86 -3.06 -6.28
C ALA A 82 -9.99 -3.27 -4.76
N GLY A 83 -9.17 -2.57 -3.96
CA GLY A 83 -9.19 -2.62 -2.50
C GLY A 83 -10.30 -1.79 -1.83
N GLY A 84 -11.21 -1.17 -2.59
CA GLY A 84 -12.35 -0.43 -2.04
C GLY A 84 -12.45 1.03 -2.48
N THR A 85 -13.24 1.81 -1.74
CA THR A 85 -13.56 3.20 -2.06
C THR A 85 -13.02 4.13 -0.99
N VAL A 86 -12.39 5.23 -1.41
CA VAL A 86 -11.93 6.29 -0.52
C VAL A 86 -12.84 7.50 -0.66
N ARG A 87 -13.40 7.96 0.46
CA ARG A 87 -14.29 9.12 0.52
C ARG A 87 -13.74 10.16 1.48
N ARG A 88 -14.06 11.42 1.24
CA ARG A 88 -13.86 12.47 2.24
C ARG A 88 -14.90 12.32 3.34
N ALA A 89 -14.56 12.62 4.59
CA ALA A 89 -15.49 12.64 5.71
C ALA A 89 -15.19 13.77 6.70
N THR A 90 -16.19 14.14 7.50
CA THR A 90 -16.06 15.03 8.66
C THR A 90 -16.52 14.33 9.93
N TRP A 91 -16.05 14.77 11.09
CA TRP A 91 -16.45 14.19 12.38
C TRP A 91 -17.80 14.73 12.83
N SER A 92 -18.78 13.85 13.03
CA SER A 92 -20.15 14.22 13.41
C SER A 92 -20.21 15.01 14.72
N ALA A 93 -19.37 14.63 15.70
CA ALA A 93 -19.32 15.27 17.03
C ALA A 93 -18.39 16.49 17.11
N SER A 94 -17.61 16.76 16.05
CA SER A 94 -16.67 17.89 16.02
C SER A 94 -16.53 18.41 14.59
N PRO A 95 -17.52 19.20 14.11
CA PRO A 95 -17.51 19.72 12.74
C PRO A 95 -16.29 20.60 12.42
N ASP A 96 -15.72 21.25 13.44
CA ASP A 96 -14.53 22.11 13.33
C ASP A 96 -13.22 21.31 13.23
N ALA A 97 -13.23 20.00 13.52
CA ALA A 97 -12.06 19.16 13.37
C ALA A 97 -11.68 19.01 11.88
N PRO A 98 -10.39 18.82 11.55
CA PRO A 98 -9.97 18.61 10.17
C PRO A 98 -10.71 17.44 9.52
N ALA A 99 -11.14 17.65 8.28
CA ALA A 99 -11.71 16.58 7.46
C ALA A 99 -10.70 15.43 7.29
N VAL A 100 -11.23 14.22 7.10
CA VAL A 100 -10.46 12.97 7.00
C VAL A 100 -10.75 12.26 5.69
N ALA A 101 -9.86 11.35 5.30
CA ALA A 101 -10.09 10.40 4.22
C ALA A 101 -10.45 9.05 4.83
N VAL A 102 -11.54 8.45 4.37
CA VAL A 102 -12.03 7.14 4.85
C VAL A 102 -11.97 6.16 3.70
N LYS A 103 -11.09 5.16 3.80
CA LYS A 103 -11.05 4.01 2.88
C LYS A 103 -11.98 2.94 3.45
N LEU A 104 -13.06 2.65 2.74
CA LEU A 104 -13.95 1.53 3.03
C LEU A 104 -13.56 0.37 2.13
N PHE A 105 -13.20 -0.75 2.72
CA PHE A 105 -12.81 -1.96 2.01
C PHE A 105 -14.05 -2.66 1.46
N ASN A 106 -13.92 -3.29 0.28
CA ASN A 106 -15.02 -4.03 -0.31
C ASN A 106 -15.16 -5.40 0.39
N ALA A 107 -16.31 -5.64 1.05
CA ALA A 107 -16.58 -6.87 1.78
C ALA A 107 -16.55 -8.15 0.91
N ALA A 108 -16.74 -8.01 -0.41
CA ALA A 108 -16.72 -9.14 -1.35
C ALA A 108 -15.35 -9.39 -2.01
N ALA A 109 -14.35 -8.55 -1.74
CA ALA A 109 -13.04 -8.66 -2.37
C ALA A 109 -12.02 -9.22 -1.37
N SER A 110 -11.89 -10.55 -1.32
CA SER A 110 -10.54 -11.12 -1.23
C SER A 110 -9.81 -10.60 -2.46
N VAL A 111 -9.11 -9.48 -2.29
CA VAL A 111 -8.35 -8.89 -3.38
C VAL A 111 -7.25 -9.87 -3.72
N SER A 112 -6.87 -9.98 -4.99
CA SER A 112 -5.88 -10.98 -5.39
C SER A 112 -4.48 -10.80 -4.72
N ASP A 113 -4.29 -9.69 -4.00
CA ASP A 113 -3.11 -9.30 -3.22
C ASP A 113 -3.25 -9.61 -1.72
N GLY A 114 -4.41 -10.09 -1.26
CA GLY A 114 -4.63 -10.55 0.12
C GLY A 114 -5.76 -9.85 0.87
N ASP A 115 -5.84 -10.16 2.17
CA ASP A 115 -6.89 -9.69 3.07
C ASP A 115 -6.71 -8.20 3.46
N PRO A 116 -7.74 -7.35 3.29
CA PRO A 116 -7.81 -5.98 3.80
C PRO A 116 -7.30 -5.76 5.24
N ILE A 117 -7.45 -6.76 6.12
CA ILE A 117 -7.01 -6.65 7.50
C ILE A 117 -5.48 -6.47 7.63
N HIS A 118 -4.71 -7.01 6.69
CA HIS A 118 -3.25 -6.82 6.67
C HIS A 118 -2.87 -5.37 6.39
N GLU A 119 -3.60 -4.70 5.49
CA GLU A 119 -3.41 -3.28 5.21
C GLU A 119 -3.76 -2.44 6.45
N VAL A 120 -4.85 -2.77 7.14
CA VAL A 120 -5.25 -2.09 8.38
C VAL A 120 -4.17 -2.22 9.45
N HIS A 121 -3.65 -3.42 9.68
CA HIS A 121 -2.59 -3.66 10.66
C HIS A 121 -1.28 -2.95 10.29
N ALA A 122 -0.84 -3.06 9.04
CA ALA A 122 0.38 -2.39 8.57
C ALA A 122 0.24 -0.87 8.71
N ALA A 123 -0.89 -0.31 8.30
CA ALA A 123 -1.13 1.12 8.39
C ALA A 123 -1.25 1.63 9.82
N GLY A 124 -1.77 0.82 10.75
CA GLY A 124 -1.80 1.16 12.17
C GLY A 124 -0.43 1.15 12.84
N ALA A 125 0.49 0.28 12.40
CA ALA A 125 1.82 0.15 12.99
C ALA A 125 2.82 1.19 12.46
N VAL A 126 2.50 1.88 11.36
CA VAL A 126 3.43 2.75 10.64
C VAL A 126 3.18 4.23 10.96
N SER A 127 4.21 4.91 11.44
CA SER A 127 4.18 6.35 11.69
C SER A 127 5.43 7.01 11.12
N HIS A 128 5.27 7.67 9.97
CA HIS A 128 6.38 8.31 9.27
C HIS A 128 5.95 9.58 8.53
N ALA A 129 6.88 10.54 8.42
CA ALA A 129 6.65 11.80 7.70
C ALA A 129 6.47 11.61 6.18
N ASN A 130 6.55 10.39 5.64
CA ASN A 130 6.31 10.10 4.21
C ASN A 130 5.30 8.97 4.01
N THR A 131 4.44 8.73 5.01
CA THR A 131 3.27 7.84 4.91
C THR A 131 2.01 8.59 5.32
N CYS A 132 0.85 8.17 4.82
CA CYS A 132 -0.43 8.71 5.29
C CYS A 132 -0.66 8.31 6.75
N ARG A 133 -0.83 9.29 7.63
CA ARG A 133 -1.14 9.03 9.04
C ARG A 133 -2.52 8.39 9.19
N VAL A 134 -2.58 7.26 9.89
CA VAL A 134 -3.82 6.62 10.33
C VAL A 134 -4.33 7.29 11.59
N LEU A 135 -5.63 7.60 11.60
CA LEU A 135 -6.34 8.25 12.70
C LEU A 135 -7.27 7.27 13.42
N GLY A 136 -7.67 6.18 12.75
CA GLY A 136 -8.52 5.15 13.33
C GLY A 136 -8.92 4.08 12.32
N VAL A 137 -9.64 3.09 12.81
CA VAL A 137 -10.16 1.94 12.05
C VAL A 137 -11.65 1.83 12.28
N VAL A 138 -12.40 1.54 11.22
CA VAL A 138 -13.82 1.21 11.28
C VAL A 138 -13.94 -0.30 11.18
N ASP A 139 -14.65 -0.93 12.13
CA ASP A 139 -14.75 -2.39 12.17
C ASP A 139 -15.77 -2.92 11.16
N GLU A 140 -16.89 -2.20 10.95
CA GLU A 140 -17.96 -2.64 10.05
C GLU A 140 -18.66 -1.47 9.32
N PRO A 141 -18.67 -1.47 7.96
CA PRO A 141 -17.78 -2.25 7.10
C PRO A 141 -16.32 -1.89 7.39
N LEU A 142 -15.41 -2.86 7.24
CA LEU A 142 -13.99 -2.66 7.52
C LEU A 142 -13.47 -1.42 6.77
N GLY A 143 -12.79 -0.54 7.50
CA GLY A 143 -12.30 0.71 6.94
C GLY A 143 -11.14 1.32 7.69
N LEU A 144 -10.43 2.22 7.02
CA LEU A 144 -9.29 2.95 7.54
C LEU A 144 -9.58 4.46 7.48
N VAL A 145 -9.46 5.13 8.62
CA VAL A 145 -9.59 6.59 8.73
C VAL A 145 -8.19 7.20 8.72
N GLN A 146 -7.92 8.09 7.79
CA GLN A 146 -6.60 8.68 7.56
C GLN A 146 -6.66 10.21 7.50
N GLU A 147 -5.50 10.85 7.66
CA GLU A 147 -5.38 12.28 7.37
C GLU A 147 -5.80 12.59 5.93
N LEU A 148 -6.58 13.67 5.75
CA LEU A 148 -6.90 14.16 4.41
C LEU A 148 -5.71 14.96 3.87
N LEU A 149 -5.15 14.51 2.75
CA LEU A 149 -4.03 15.18 2.08
C LEU A 149 -4.52 16.32 1.16
N SER A 150 -5.01 17.41 1.76
CA SER A 150 -5.48 18.59 1.03
C SER A 150 -4.37 19.24 0.19
N GLY A 151 -4.63 19.43 -1.10
CA GLY A 151 -3.67 20.02 -2.05
C GLY A 151 -2.59 19.05 -2.53
N TYR A 152 -2.73 17.76 -2.26
CA TYR A 152 -1.92 16.71 -2.87
C TYR A 152 -2.65 16.10 -4.05
N SER A 153 -1.88 15.60 -5.00
CA SER A 153 -2.37 14.80 -6.12
C SER A 153 -1.39 13.67 -6.37
N SER A 154 -1.87 12.62 -7.01
CA SER A 154 -1.01 11.50 -7.38
C SER A 154 0.05 11.92 -8.38
N LEU A 155 1.25 11.33 -8.31
CA LEU A 155 2.32 11.60 -9.27
C LEU A 155 1.99 11.06 -10.67
N GLY A 156 1.22 9.98 -10.74
CA GLY A 156 0.80 9.36 -11.98
C GLY A 156 -0.66 8.91 -11.91
N ASN A 157 -1.16 8.47 -13.04
CA ASN A 157 -2.42 7.75 -13.15
C ASN A 157 -2.13 6.25 -13.17
N PRO A 158 -3.09 5.41 -12.72
CA PRO A 158 -2.91 3.96 -12.80
C PRO A 158 -2.68 3.50 -14.24
N PRO A 159 -2.13 2.28 -14.42
CA PRO A 159 -2.01 1.68 -15.74
C PRO A 159 -3.36 1.58 -16.46
N ASP A 160 -3.30 1.58 -17.78
CA ASP A 160 -4.42 1.35 -18.69
C ASP A 160 -4.13 0.16 -19.62
N PHE A 161 -5.09 -0.21 -20.46
CA PHE A 161 -4.92 -1.33 -21.39
C PHE A 161 -3.76 -1.16 -22.39
N ALA A 162 -3.27 0.07 -22.62
CA ALA A 162 -2.17 0.34 -23.53
C ALA A 162 -0.79 0.26 -22.85
N SER A 163 -0.72 0.71 -21.60
CA SER A 163 0.49 0.72 -20.78
C SER A 163 0.71 -0.58 -20.00
N CYS A 164 -0.34 -1.39 -19.87
CA CYS A 164 -0.43 -2.67 -19.16
C CYS A 164 -0.06 -2.57 -17.68
N THR A 165 1.24 -2.53 -17.38
CA THR A 165 1.80 -2.52 -16.01
C THR A 165 2.44 -1.19 -15.63
N ARG A 166 2.57 -0.26 -16.59
CA ARG A 166 3.21 1.04 -16.35
C ARG A 166 2.16 2.10 -16.05
N ASP A 167 2.47 2.95 -15.09
CA ASP A 167 1.67 4.15 -14.83
C ASP A 167 1.59 5.04 -16.05
N THR A 168 0.44 5.70 -16.19
CA THR A 168 0.22 6.69 -17.23
C THR A 168 0.37 8.10 -16.67
N TYR A 169 0.69 9.05 -17.55
CA TYR A 169 0.84 10.44 -17.18
C TYR A 169 0.09 11.30 -18.19
N VAL A 170 -0.41 12.45 -17.75
CA VAL A 170 -1.00 13.43 -18.67
C VAL A 170 0.07 13.85 -19.68
N ALA A 171 -0.29 13.96 -20.96
CA ALA A 171 0.64 14.35 -22.01
C ALA A 171 1.38 15.66 -21.64
N GLY A 172 2.69 15.68 -21.85
CA GLY A 172 3.55 16.82 -21.48
C GLY A 172 3.91 16.91 -19.99
N THR A 173 3.54 15.92 -19.17
CA THR A 173 4.02 15.85 -17.79
C THR A 173 5.53 15.67 -17.77
N ALA A 174 6.23 16.60 -17.13
CA ALA A 174 7.64 16.50 -16.84
C ALA A 174 7.88 16.98 -15.41
N PHE A 175 8.77 16.30 -14.70
CA PHE A 175 9.16 16.67 -13.35
C PHE A 175 10.55 17.29 -13.36
N ALA A 176 10.69 18.47 -12.76
CA ALA A 176 12.00 19.08 -12.59
C ALA A 176 12.92 18.15 -11.76
N PRO A 177 14.21 17.99 -12.10
CA PRO A 177 15.11 17.10 -11.38
C PRO A 177 15.12 17.30 -9.85
N PRO A 178 15.10 18.54 -9.31
CA PRO A 178 15.03 18.75 -7.86
C PRO A 178 13.72 18.26 -7.23
N PHE A 179 12.61 18.30 -7.97
CA PHE A 179 11.34 17.75 -7.51
C PHE A 179 11.40 16.22 -7.49
N ALA A 180 11.86 15.60 -8.57
CA ALA A 180 11.98 14.14 -8.67
C ALA A 180 12.89 13.58 -7.58
N ALA A 181 14.05 14.22 -7.34
CA ALA A 181 14.98 13.82 -6.29
C ALA A 181 14.36 13.85 -4.89
N ARG A 182 13.58 14.90 -4.57
CA ARG A 182 12.87 15.00 -3.27
C ARG A 182 11.76 13.95 -3.14
N ALA A 183 11.02 13.68 -4.21
CA ALA A 183 9.98 12.66 -4.20
C ALA A 183 10.58 11.27 -3.96
N LEU A 184 11.66 10.93 -4.69
CA LEU A 184 12.40 9.69 -4.52
C LEU A 184 13.00 9.57 -3.12
N ALA A 185 13.58 10.63 -2.57
CA ALA A 185 14.12 10.63 -1.21
C ALA A 185 13.02 10.36 -0.15
N GLY A 186 11.85 10.99 -0.30
CA GLY A 186 10.71 10.75 0.59
C GLY A 186 10.16 9.32 0.50
N VAL A 187 10.05 8.79 -0.72
CA VAL A 187 9.67 7.38 -0.95
C VAL A 187 10.69 6.43 -0.33
N ALA A 188 11.99 6.65 -0.57
CA ALA A 188 13.05 5.84 -0.01
C ALA A 188 13.06 5.86 1.53
N ALA A 189 12.83 7.03 2.15
CA ALA A 189 12.72 7.15 3.60
C ALA A 189 11.50 6.39 4.15
N ALA A 190 10.34 6.47 3.48
CA ALA A 190 9.17 5.68 3.84
C ALA A 190 9.45 4.17 3.74
N CYS A 191 10.04 3.71 2.63
CA CYS A 191 10.40 2.31 2.45
C CYS A 191 11.41 1.83 3.51
N ALA A 192 12.42 2.63 3.83
CA ALA A 192 13.39 2.29 4.87
C ALA A 192 12.71 2.11 6.24
N HIS A 193 11.76 2.99 6.58
CA HIS A 193 10.97 2.88 7.81
C HIS A 193 10.09 1.61 7.82
N LEU A 194 9.39 1.31 6.70
CA LEU A 194 8.62 0.07 6.56
C LEU A 194 9.50 -1.17 6.75
N HIS A 195 10.64 -1.22 6.09
CA HIS A 195 11.58 -2.34 6.20
C HIS A 195 12.12 -2.51 7.62
N ALA A 196 12.34 -1.43 8.36
CA ALA A 196 12.73 -1.48 9.78
C ALA A 196 11.64 -2.13 10.65
N LEU A 197 10.37 -1.91 10.29
CA LEU A 197 9.20 -2.56 10.90
C LEU A 197 8.88 -3.94 10.30
N ARG A 198 9.74 -4.47 9.41
CA ARG A 198 9.53 -5.73 8.67
C ARG A 198 8.31 -5.74 7.76
N PHE A 199 7.85 -4.56 7.34
CA PHE A 199 6.84 -4.41 6.29
C PHE A 199 7.51 -4.13 4.94
N ALA A 200 6.90 -4.63 3.87
CA ALA A 200 7.14 -4.17 2.50
C ALA A 200 5.92 -3.36 2.06
N HIS A 201 6.04 -2.50 1.04
CA HIS A 201 4.87 -1.78 0.52
C HIS A 201 4.08 -2.58 -0.53
N GLY A 202 4.75 -3.47 -1.27
CA GLY A 202 4.09 -4.32 -2.27
C GLY A 202 3.43 -3.62 -3.47
N ASP A 203 3.36 -2.28 -3.52
CA ASP A 203 2.57 -1.55 -4.53
C ASP A 203 3.12 -0.14 -4.79
N LEU A 204 4.45 -0.05 -4.94
CA LEU A 204 5.16 1.21 -5.09
C LEU A 204 5.06 1.75 -6.52
N TYR A 205 4.04 2.55 -6.77
CA TYR A 205 3.77 3.19 -8.06
C TYR A 205 3.63 4.71 -7.92
N ALA A 206 3.76 5.44 -9.03
CA ALA A 206 3.51 6.88 -9.07
C ALA A 206 2.04 7.17 -8.75
N HIS A 207 1.10 6.30 -9.16
CA HIS A 207 -0.31 6.46 -8.83
C HIS A 207 -0.65 6.28 -7.34
N ASN A 208 0.24 5.64 -6.57
CA ASN A 208 0.16 5.50 -5.11
C ASN A 208 1.07 6.48 -4.34
N THR A 209 1.79 7.34 -5.06
CA THR A 209 2.66 8.36 -4.47
C THR A 209 1.98 9.72 -4.57
N MET A 210 1.57 10.24 -3.41
CA MET A 210 0.92 11.55 -3.32
C MET A 210 1.97 12.65 -3.20
N ALA A 211 1.88 13.67 -4.05
CA ALA A 211 2.76 14.82 -4.02
C ALA A 211 1.96 16.13 -3.98
N ARG A 212 2.45 17.10 -3.22
CA ARG A 212 1.95 18.48 -3.26
C ARG A 212 2.75 19.28 -4.27
N PHE A 213 2.06 19.85 -5.25
CA PHE A 213 2.64 20.75 -6.23
C PHE A 213 2.50 22.20 -5.76
N ALA A 214 3.53 23.02 -5.98
CA ALA A 214 3.38 24.47 -5.91
C ALA A 214 2.48 24.95 -7.07
N LEU A 215 1.83 26.11 -6.91
CA LEU A 215 0.86 26.70 -7.85
C LEU A 215 1.35 26.77 -9.32
N ASN A 216 2.66 26.71 -9.56
CA ASN A 216 3.27 26.78 -10.89
C ASN A 216 3.90 25.47 -11.41
N ARG A 217 3.53 24.28 -10.88
CA ARG A 217 4.09 22.94 -11.25
C ARG A 217 5.63 22.80 -11.20
N ASN A 218 6.35 23.88 -10.91
CA ASN A 218 7.78 23.98 -10.78
C ASN A 218 8.08 24.34 -9.33
N CYS A 219 8.78 23.43 -8.66
CA CYS A 219 9.50 23.68 -7.42
C CYS A 219 8.64 24.05 -6.21
N GLU A 220 8.12 23.02 -5.52
CA GLU A 220 8.52 22.69 -4.15
C GLU A 220 7.64 21.54 -3.65
N LEU A 221 8.23 20.35 -3.58
CA LEU A 221 7.59 19.24 -2.88
C LEU A 221 7.73 19.52 -1.39
N ARG A 222 6.62 19.77 -0.69
CA ARG A 222 6.64 19.85 0.78
C ARG A 222 6.71 18.46 1.43
N ARG A 223 6.16 17.43 0.78
CA ARG A 223 6.11 16.02 1.24
C ARG A 223 5.69 15.13 0.07
N ALA A 224 6.29 13.95 -0.08
CA ALA A 224 5.69 12.83 -0.82
C ALA A 224 5.23 11.79 0.21
N CYS A 225 4.02 11.23 0.03
CA CYS A 225 3.50 10.19 0.91
C CYS A 225 3.06 8.97 0.11
N LEU A 226 3.38 7.80 0.63
CA LEU A 226 2.83 6.54 0.16
C LEU A 226 1.38 6.38 0.65
N ARG A 227 0.48 6.09 -0.29
CA ARG A 227 -0.92 5.79 -0.06
C ARG A 227 -1.12 4.28 -0.02
N CYS A 228 -1.86 3.80 1.00
CA CYS A 228 -2.24 2.40 1.18
C CYS A 228 -1.04 1.46 1.35
N LEU A 229 -0.85 0.93 2.55
CA LEU A 229 0.21 -0.05 2.80
C LEU A 229 -0.29 -1.42 2.38
N ALA A 230 0.00 -1.82 1.15
CA ALA A 230 -0.25 -3.18 0.74
C ALA A 230 0.82 -4.10 1.37
N GLU A 231 0.36 -5.18 1.99
CA GLU A 231 1.14 -6.36 2.35
C GLU A 231 2.21 -6.24 3.45
N ALA A 232 1.87 -6.77 4.62
CA ALA A 232 2.85 -7.13 5.63
C ALA A 232 3.60 -8.43 5.25
N VAL A 233 4.64 -8.35 4.41
CA VAL A 233 5.53 -9.50 4.18
C VAL A 233 6.59 -9.57 5.30
N THR A 234 6.23 -10.14 6.44
CA THR A 234 7.23 -10.54 7.44
C THR A 234 7.75 -11.92 7.05
N THR A 235 8.89 -11.97 6.39
CA THR A 235 9.66 -13.21 6.23
C THR A 235 10.93 -13.07 7.06
N GLN A 236 11.29 -14.11 7.82
CA GLN A 236 12.39 -14.12 8.81
C GLN A 236 13.79 -13.79 8.25
N ARG A 237 13.94 -13.48 6.96
CA ARG A 237 15.20 -13.07 6.36
C ARG A 237 14.97 -11.91 5.39
N THR A 238 15.21 -10.70 5.90
CA THR A 238 15.45 -9.51 5.07
C THR A 238 16.67 -9.72 4.18
N ARG A 239 16.42 -10.11 2.93
CA ARG A 239 17.25 -9.80 1.75
C ARG A 239 16.33 -9.69 0.53
N TRP A 240 15.52 -8.62 0.49
CA TRP A 240 14.69 -8.27 -0.66
C TRP A 240 15.29 -7.14 -1.50
N LEU A 241 16.54 -6.76 -1.23
CA LEU A 241 17.29 -5.77 -2.01
C LEU A 241 18.64 -6.40 -2.39
N LYS A 242 18.78 -6.75 -3.67
CA LYS A 242 20.07 -6.66 -4.35
C LYS A 242 20.21 -5.24 -4.87
#